data_AF-A0A502CK54-F1
#
_entry.id   AF-A0A502CK54-F1
#
_cell.length_a   1.000
_cell.length_b   1.000
_cell.length_c   1.000
_cell.angle_alpha   90.00
_cell.angle_beta   90.00
_cell.angle_gamma   90.00
#
_symmetry.space_group_name_H-M   'P 1'
#
loop_
_entity.id
_entity.type
_entity.pdbx_description
1 polymer ?
#
loop_
_entity_poly.entity_id
_entity_poly.type
_entity_poly.pdbx_seq_one_letter_code
_entity_poly.pdbx_strand_id
1 'polypeptide(L)'
;MQTIRGREASTIAKWQKAGWEFVTQGQGTLRREMTFRRVKPKDPWQQLAAFAGKSWAAFRRLEPKTQLRLIAGSGGLVLLMVFVGVVAGIQGGGATSDPATLPTKAAVVPNVQPSKTPPGSTVSASEAVAYKYQGPKYEIVITDRNQGPAALNQYWVYTRKIDYSTVAYKDQVKMIITDIAHIEGTDKFLVEVVTDKEIAEAESPSTYESFIEEHGMNYAIKTIPQHEKAGWVASYSGGFDSDAGEPSDSVNAFEVIWRPYATSKIEKWRPEAMG
;
A
#
# COMPACT_ATOMS: atom_id res chain seq x y z
N MET A 1 11.14 -46.82 -33.80
CA MET A 1 11.23 -45.36 -34.04
C MET A 1 10.97 -44.65 -32.73
N GLN A 2 11.95 -43.92 -32.19
CA GLN A 2 11.82 -43.22 -30.91
C GLN A 2 11.51 -41.75 -31.22
N THR A 3 10.27 -41.31 -30.93
CA THR A 3 9.82 -39.94 -31.18
C THR A 3 10.33 -39.03 -30.06
N ILE A 4 11.27 -38.14 -30.36
CA ILE A 4 11.75 -37.12 -29.40
C ILE A 4 10.67 -36.01 -29.28
N ARG A 5 9.67 -36.20 -28.41
CA ARG A 5 8.82 -35.11 -27.89
C ARG A 5 9.46 -34.59 -26.60
N GLY A 6 9.81 -33.30 -26.54
CA GLY A 6 10.25 -32.70 -25.28
C GLY A 6 11.06 -31.40 -25.34
N ARG A 7 11.56 -30.97 -26.51
CA ARG A 7 12.40 -29.75 -26.59
C ARG A 7 11.62 -28.43 -26.61
N GLU A 8 10.30 -28.50 -26.69
CA GLU A 8 9.42 -27.32 -26.74
C GLU A 8 9.21 -26.72 -25.37
N ALA A 9 8.89 -27.57 -24.39
CA ALA A 9 8.73 -27.15 -23.01
C ALA A 9 10.02 -26.49 -22.49
N SER A 10 11.20 -27.03 -22.85
CA SER A 10 12.47 -26.42 -22.46
C SER A 10 12.75 -25.09 -23.19
N THR A 11 12.30 -24.95 -24.43
CA THR A 11 12.42 -23.69 -25.19
C THR A 11 11.49 -22.62 -24.61
N ILE A 12 10.23 -22.96 -24.32
CA ILE A 12 9.27 -22.06 -23.67
C ILE A 12 9.79 -21.63 -22.29
N ALA A 13 10.22 -22.58 -21.45
CA ALA A 13 10.75 -22.27 -20.12
C ALA A 13 12.02 -21.39 -20.18
N LYS A 14 12.91 -21.63 -21.16
CA LYS A 14 14.09 -20.80 -21.39
C LYS A 14 13.71 -19.34 -21.69
N TRP A 15 12.74 -19.13 -22.58
CA TRP A 15 12.32 -17.78 -22.98
C TRP A 15 11.48 -17.09 -21.89
N GLN A 16 10.63 -17.82 -21.18
CA GLN A 16 9.92 -17.33 -20.00
C GLN A 16 10.86 -16.87 -18.89
N LYS A 17 11.92 -17.64 -18.60
CA LYS A 17 12.97 -17.23 -17.66
C LYS A 17 13.69 -15.95 -18.09
N ALA A 18 13.75 -15.68 -19.40
CA ALA A 18 14.33 -14.46 -19.96
C ALA A 18 13.33 -13.28 -20.04
N GLY A 19 12.14 -13.40 -19.43
CA GLY A 19 11.13 -12.34 -19.40
C GLY A 19 10.25 -12.25 -20.64
N TRP A 20 10.23 -13.30 -21.47
CA TRP A 20 9.36 -13.40 -22.64
C TRP A 20 8.13 -14.22 -22.32
N GLU A 21 6.96 -13.75 -22.70
CA GLU A 21 5.73 -14.51 -22.59
C GLU A 21 5.47 -15.26 -23.89
N PHE A 22 5.15 -16.54 -23.75
CA PHE A 22 4.74 -17.37 -24.88
C PHE A 22 3.33 -16.96 -25.32
N VAL A 23 3.17 -16.59 -26.59
CA VAL A 23 1.90 -16.08 -27.13
C VAL A 23 1.14 -17.19 -27.81
N THR A 24 1.78 -17.88 -28.75
CA THR A 24 1.13 -18.92 -29.55
C THR A 24 2.16 -19.84 -30.20
N GLN A 25 1.71 -21.02 -30.62
CA GLN A 25 2.49 -21.99 -31.37
C GLN A 25 1.74 -22.37 -32.64
N GLY A 26 2.37 -22.12 -33.79
CA GLY A 26 1.91 -22.57 -35.11
C GLY A 26 2.47 -23.95 -35.42
N GLN A 27 1.60 -24.90 -35.74
CA GLN A 27 2.00 -26.24 -36.16
C GLN A 27 2.02 -26.35 -37.69
N GLY A 28 3.17 -26.08 -38.29
CA GLY A 28 3.40 -26.33 -39.71
C GLY A 28 3.69 -27.81 -40.01
N THR A 29 3.58 -28.18 -41.29
CA THR A 29 3.70 -29.57 -41.76
C THR A 29 5.09 -30.19 -41.53
N LEU A 30 6.13 -29.35 -41.44
CA LEU A 30 7.53 -29.79 -41.25
C LEU A 30 8.29 -29.02 -40.16
N ARG A 31 7.77 -27.89 -39.68
CA ARG A 31 8.40 -27.04 -38.67
C ARG A 31 7.33 -26.47 -37.74
N ARG A 32 7.66 -26.36 -36.46
CA ARG A 32 6.83 -25.67 -35.48
C ARG A 32 7.38 -24.27 -35.26
N GLU A 33 6.48 -23.30 -35.26
CA GLU A 33 6.78 -21.90 -35.03
C GLU A 33 6.22 -21.51 -33.66
N MET A 34 6.98 -20.76 -32.88
CA MET A 34 6.58 -20.28 -31.57
C MET A 34 6.75 -18.77 -31.54
N THR A 35 5.68 -18.06 -31.21
CA THR A 35 5.68 -16.60 -31.10
C THR A 35 5.80 -16.23 -29.63
N PHE A 36 6.78 -15.38 -29.33
CA PHE A 36 7.00 -14.83 -28.00
C PHE A 36 6.83 -13.32 -28.05
N ARG A 37 6.32 -12.73 -26.97
CA ARG A 37 6.33 -11.28 -26.76
C ARG A 37 7.16 -10.94 -25.54
N ARG A 38 7.90 -9.84 -25.60
CA ARG A 38 8.62 -9.33 -24.43
C ARG A 38 7.61 -8.59 -23.55
N VAL A 39 7.38 -9.08 -22.34
CA VAL A 39 6.58 -8.32 -21.36
C VAL A 39 7.43 -7.10 -20.99
N LYS A 40 6.87 -5.90 -21.06
CA LYS A 40 7.56 -4.70 -20.56
C LYS A 40 7.92 -5.02 -19.11
N PRO A 41 9.22 -5.11 -18.74
CA PRO A 41 9.58 -5.46 -17.38
C PRO A 41 8.85 -4.47 -16.47
N LYS A 42 8.17 -4.97 -15.43
CA LYS A 42 7.68 -4.09 -14.36
C LYS A 42 8.87 -3.25 -13.95
N ASP A 43 8.71 -1.93 -14.00
CA ASP A 43 9.81 -1.02 -13.75
C ASP A 43 10.48 -1.44 -12.43
N PRO A 44 11.78 -1.75 -12.43
CA PRO A 44 12.49 -2.04 -11.19
C PRO A 44 12.24 -0.97 -10.12
N TRP A 45 11.99 0.27 -10.55
CA TRP A 45 11.58 1.37 -9.70
C TRP A 45 10.18 1.22 -9.11
N GLN A 46 9.19 0.69 -9.85
CA GLN A 46 7.86 0.37 -9.30
C GLN A 46 7.93 -0.70 -8.20
N GLN A 47 8.83 -1.67 -8.34
CA GLN A 47 9.06 -2.67 -7.28
C GLN A 47 9.74 -2.03 -6.07
N LEU A 48 10.68 -1.10 -6.31
CA LEU A 48 11.35 -0.34 -5.27
C LEU A 48 10.39 0.59 -4.53
N ALA A 49 9.50 1.28 -5.25
CA ALA A 49 8.48 2.16 -4.70
C ALA A 49 7.45 1.37 -3.89
N ALA A 50 7.02 0.19 -4.38
CA ALA A 50 6.16 -0.71 -3.62
C ALA A 50 6.84 -1.24 -2.35
N PHE A 51 8.15 -1.48 -2.38
CA PHE A 51 8.93 -1.89 -1.20
C PHE A 51 9.14 -0.73 -0.23
N ALA A 52 9.49 0.46 -0.74
CA ALA A 52 9.64 1.68 0.03
C ALA A 52 8.32 2.02 0.74
N GLY A 53 7.18 2.00 0.04
CA GLY A 53 5.86 2.21 0.61
C GLY A 53 5.53 1.23 1.74
N LYS A 54 5.91 -0.06 1.61
CA LYS A 54 5.76 -1.05 2.68
C LYS A 54 6.63 -0.74 3.91
N SER A 55 7.86 -0.25 3.71
CA SER A 55 8.77 0.12 4.79
C SER A 55 8.49 1.50 5.39
N TRP A 56 7.78 2.35 4.65
CA TRP A 56 7.53 3.75 4.99
C TRP A 56 6.57 3.91 6.17
N ALA A 57 5.51 3.09 6.23
CA ALA A 57 4.57 3.09 7.35
C ALA A 57 5.26 2.76 8.70
N ALA A 58 6.16 1.77 8.69
CA ALA A 58 6.97 1.41 9.87
C ALA A 58 8.02 2.50 10.19
N PHE A 59 8.63 3.10 9.17
CA PHE A 59 9.60 4.18 9.34
C PHE A 59 8.98 5.44 9.95
N ARG A 60 7.77 5.83 9.53
CA ARG A 60 7.07 7.02 10.04
C ARG A 60 6.71 6.96 11.52
N ARG A 61 6.64 5.76 12.12
CA ARG A 61 6.40 5.56 13.56
C ARG A 61 7.64 5.74 14.44
N LEU A 62 8.84 5.80 13.86
CA LEU A 62 10.07 6.02 14.63
C LEU A 62 10.14 7.46 15.17
N GLU A 63 10.76 7.66 16.33
CA GLU A 63 10.99 9.02 16.86
C GLU A 63 11.73 9.88 15.81
N PRO A 64 11.40 11.18 15.65
CA PRO A 64 12.00 12.05 14.63
C PRO A 64 13.54 12.09 14.68
N LYS A 65 14.13 11.99 15.88
CA LYS A 65 15.60 11.95 16.05
C LYS A 65 16.19 10.61 15.59
N THR A 66 15.45 9.52 15.72
CA THR A 66 15.83 8.18 15.25
C THR A 66 15.64 8.06 13.75
N GLN A 67 14.57 8.64 13.18
CA GLN A 67 14.41 8.81 11.73
C GLN A 67 15.56 9.61 11.13
N LEU A 68 15.90 10.75 11.73
CA LEU A 68 17.01 11.59 11.26
C LEU A 68 18.37 10.90 11.42
N ARG A 69 18.59 10.13 12.48
CA ARG A 69 19.82 9.33 12.68
C ARG A 69 19.90 8.16 11.72
N LEU A 70 18.76 7.53 11.39
CA LEU A 70 18.71 6.53 10.34
C LEU A 70 19.03 7.19 9.02
N ILE A 71 18.39 8.29 8.62
CA ILE A 71 18.69 9.03 7.37
C ILE A 71 20.16 9.51 7.32
N ALA A 72 20.68 10.08 8.41
CA ALA A 72 22.05 10.62 8.47
C ALA A 72 23.13 9.52 8.59
N GLY A 73 22.81 8.38 9.22
CA GLY A 73 23.64 7.18 9.23
C GLY A 73 23.48 6.33 7.96
N SER A 74 22.46 6.61 7.15
CA SER A 74 22.09 5.92 5.92
C SER A 74 22.12 6.83 4.69
N GLY A 75 23.12 7.69 4.58
CA GLY A 75 23.59 8.19 3.28
C GLY A 75 23.87 7.06 2.26
N GLY A 76 23.84 5.78 2.67
CA GLY A 76 23.86 4.60 1.81
C GLY A 76 22.89 3.44 2.16
N LEU A 77 21.93 3.56 3.09
CA LEU A 77 21.09 2.40 3.51
C LEU A 77 19.65 2.38 2.97
N VAL A 78 19.23 3.37 2.18
CA VAL A 78 18.14 3.14 1.19
C VAL A 78 18.68 2.31 0.00
N LEU A 79 20.00 2.33 -0.20
CA LEU A 79 20.72 1.50 -1.20
C LEU A 79 21.06 0.08 -0.70
N LEU A 80 21.15 -0.17 0.62
CA LEU A 80 21.66 -1.45 1.12
C LEU A 80 20.58 -2.54 1.30
N MET A 81 19.30 -2.17 1.40
CA MET A 81 18.20 -3.14 1.23
C MET A 81 18.11 -3.66 -0.22
N VAL A 82 18.69 -2.93 -1.19
CA VAL A 82 18.79 -3.34 -2.61
C VAL A 82 19.99 -4.25 -2.86
N PHE A 83 21.11 -4.08 -2.14
CA PHE A 83 22.31 -4.90 -2.37
C PHE A 83 22.30 -6.27 -1.68
N VAL A 84 21.66 -6.44 -0.52
CA VAL A 84 21.62 -7.75 0.15
C VAL A 84 20.64 -8.73 -0.55
N GLY A 85 19.59 -8.22 -1.19
CA GLY A 85 18.63 -9.06 -1.92
C GLY A 85 19.09 -9.50 -3.32
N VAL A 86 19.96 -8.74 -3.99
CA VAL A 86 20.39 -9.05 -5.38
C VAL A 86 21.66 -9.91 -5.43
N VAL A 87 22.54 -9.86 -4.41
CA VAL A 87 23.76 -10.69 -4.40
C VAL A 87 23.51 -12.13 -3.91
N ALA A 88 22.45 -12.38 -3.13
CA ALA A 88 22.11 -13.74 -2.67
C ALA A 88 21.48 -14.64 -3.77
N GLY A 89 21.18 -14.10 -4.96
CA GLY A 89 20.49 -14.83 -6.03
C GLY A 89 21.37 -15.39 -7.15
N ILE A 90 22.69 -15.15 -7.16
CA ILE A 90 23.56 -15.49 -8.32
C ILE A 90 24.71 -16.46 -8.01
N GLN A 91 24.93 -16.87 -6.75
CA GLN A 91 25.88 -17.96 -6.46
C GLN A 91 25.17 -19.12 -5.75
N GLY A 92 24.88 -20.16 -6.52
CA GLY A 92 24.30 -21.40 -6.03
C GLY A 92 25.29 -22.28 -5.27
N GLY A 93 24.75 -23.34 -4.67
CA GLY A 93 25.55 -24.49 -4.26
C GLY A 93 25.02 -25.24 -3.04
N GLY A 94 23.97 -26.04 -3.26
CA GLY A 94 23.66 -27.32 -2.61
C GLY A 94 23.93 -27.54 -1.10
N ALA A 95 22.87 -27.88 -0.37
CA ALA A 95 22.83 -29.10 0.43
C ALA A 95 21.37 -29.48 0.75
N THR A 96 21.08 -30.75 0.52
CA THR A 96 19.81 -31.47 0.65
C THR A 96 19.34 -31.53 2.11
N SER A 97 18.03 -31.47 2.33
CA SER A 97 17.38 -32.17 3.44
C SER A 97 15.94 -32.50 3.03
N ASP A 98 15.73 -33.78 2.68
CA ASP A 98 14.42 -34.43 2.64
C ASP A 98 13.77 -34.38 4.03
N PRO A 99 12.43 -34.40 4.08
CA PRO A 99 11.75 -35.15 5.12
C PRO A 99 10.92 -36.29 4.51
N ALA A 100 11.19 -37.47 5.05
CA ALA A 100 10.52 -38.72 4.76
C ALA A 100 9.06 -38.78 5.23
N THR A 101 8.33 -39.61 4.48
CA THR A 101 6.97 -40.17 4.60
C THR A 101 6.41 -40.52 6.00
N LEU A 102 5.17 -40.05 6.25
CA LEU A 102 3.90 -40.77 6.59
C LEU A 102 3.84 -41.74 7.81
N PRO A 103 2.67 -41.90 8.51
CA PRO A 103 1.41 -42.33 7.87
C PRO A 103 0.05 -41.78 8.37
N THR A 104 -0.87 -41.88 7.41
CA THR A 104 -2.34 -41.85 7.34
C THR A 104 -3.14 -42.53 8.47
N LYS A 105 -4.30 -41.95 8.87
CA LYS A 105 -5.57 -42.69 9.02
C LYS A 105 -6.85 -41.82 8.96
N ALA A 106 -7.69 -42.17 7.97
CA ALA A 106 -9.17 -42.08 7.77
C ALA A 106 -9.98 -40.96 8.48
N ALA A 107 -10.71 -40.07 7.79
CA ALA A 107 -11.91 -40.23 6.93
C ALA A 107 -13.21 -40.59 7.66
N VAL A 108 -14.20 -39.66 7.68
CA VAL A 108 -15.63 -39.86 7.34
C VAL A 108 -16.21 -38.50 6.87
N VAL A 109 -17.04 -38.52 5.83
CA VAL A 109 -17.67 -37.41 5.09
C VAL A 109 -19.17 -37.23 5.52
N PRO A 110 -20.03 -36.45 4.83
CA PRO A 110 -20.69 -35.23 5.29
C PRO A 110 -22.17 -35.42 5.74
N ASN A 111 -22.79 -34.39 6.31
CA ASN A 111 -24.27 -34.32 6.32
C ASN A 111 -24.77 -32.89 6.06
N VAL A 112 -25.65 -32.77 5.06
CA VAL A 112 -26.33 -31.55 4.62
C VAL A 112 -27.82 -31.79 4.80
N GLN A 113 -28.56 -30.91 5.51
CA GLN A 113 -29.98 -30.69 5.23
C GLN A 113 -30.49 -29.35 5.80
N PRO A 114 -31.46 -28.64 5.15
CA PRO A 114 -31.67 -27.20 5.31
C PRO A 114 -32.92 -26.78 6.11
N SER A 115 -32.94 -25.47 6.39
CA SER A 115 -34.10 -24.56 6.54
C SER A 115 -34.84 -24.51 7.88
N LYS A 116 -34.97 -23.28 8.41
CA LYS A 116 -36.23 -22.67 8.85
C LYS A 116 -36.05 -21.16 9.16
N THR A 117 -36.72 -20.34 8.37
CA THR A 117 -37.05 -18.92 8.58
C THR A 117 -37.98 -18.74 9.79
N PRO A 118 -37.81 -17.68 10.61
CA PRO A 118 -38.90 -17.05 11.34
C PRO A 118 -39.28 -15.68 10.74
N PRO A 119 -40.55 -15.26 10.85
CA PRO A 119 -41.08 -14.06 10.21
C PRO A 119 -40.90 -12.80 11.06
N GLY A 120 -40.79 -11.65 10.38
CA GLY A 120 -41.28 -10.38 10.90
C GLY A 120 -40.35 -9.60 11.84
N SER A 121 -39.28 -9.04 11.30
CA SER A 121 -38.73 -7.79 11.82
C SER A 121 -39.17 -6.68 10.89
N THR A 122 -40.15 -5.90 11.33
CA THR A 122 -40.46 -4.59 10.76
C THR A 122 -39.19 -3.75 10.91
N VAL A 123 -38.41 -3.63 9.83
CA VAL A 123 -37.33 -2.66 9.78
C VAL A 123 -38.02 -1.31 9.71
N SER A 124 -38.12 -0.65 10.86
CA SER A 124 -38.31 0.80 10.88
C SER A 124 -37.19 1.38 10.04
N ALA A 125 -37.52 1.80 8.82
CA ALA A 125 -36.69 2.65 8.01
C ALA A 125 -36.56 3.97 8.79
N SER A 126 -35.53 4.02 9.65
CA SER A 126 -35.02 5.27 10.18
C SER A 126 -34.71 6.13 8.96
N GLU A 127 -35.38 7.27 8.82
CA GLU A 127 -35.03 8.26 7.81
C GLU A 127 -33.54 8.55 7.95
N ALA A 128 -32.75 8.10 6.97
CA ALA A 128 -31.34 8.43 6.89
C ALA A 128 -31.28 9.94 6.62
N VAL A 129 -30.98 10.72 7.66
CA VAL A 129 -30.71 12.16 7.51
C VAL A 129 -29.53 12.27 6.55
N ALA A 130 -29.74 12.93 5.41
CA ALA A 130 -28.70 13.11 4.41
C ALA A 130 -27.49 13.81 5.03
N TYR A 131 -26.33 13.15 5.03
CA TYR A 131 -25.10 13.70 5.55
C TYR A 131 -24.73 14.99 4.79
N LYS A 132 -24.38 16.04 5.53
CA LYS A 132 -23.94 17.32 4.99
C LYS A 132 -22.67 17.78 5.69
N TYR A 133 -21.59 17.89 4.92
CA TYR A 133 -20.32 18.40 5.40
C TYR A 133 -20.40 19.87 5.83
N GLN A 134 -19.89 20.17 7.02
CA GLN A 134 -19.86 21.51 7.63
C GLN A 134 -18.45 21.94 8.04
N GLY A 135 -17.43 21.18 7.66
CA GLY A 135 -16.05 21.44 8.04
C GLY A 135 -15.35 22.47 7.14
N PRO A 136 -14.02 22.65 7.33
CA PRO A 136 -13.22 23.53 6.49
C PRO A 136 -13.24 23.08 5.03
N LYS A 137 -13.07 24.02 4.08
CA LYS A 137 -12.88 23.66 2.68
C LYS A 137 -11.59 22.88 2.50
N TYR A 138 -11.66 21.77 1.78
CA TYR A 138 -10.52 20.96 1.40
C TYR A 138 -10.66 20.47 -0.05
N GLU A 139 -9.59 19.90 -0.58
CA GLU A 139 -9.51 19.31 -1.91
C GLU A 139 -8.78 17.96 -1.79
N ILE A 140 -9.34 16.91 -2.37
CA ILE A 140 -8.60 15.65 -2.59
C ILE A 140 -7.73 15.88 -3.82
N VAL A 141 -6.43 15.97 -3.62
CA VAL A 141 -5.46 16.24 -4.69
C VAL A 141 -5.08 14.96 -5.41
N ILE A 142 -4.83 13.89 -4.65
CA ILE A 142 -4.37 12.60 -5.18
C ILE A 142 -5.10 11.46 -4.46
N THR A 143 -5.38 10.40 -5.19
CA THR A 143 -5.92 9.15 -4.65
C THR A 143 -5.08 7.97 -5.12
N ASP A 144 -4.37 7.35 -4.18
CA ASP A 144 -3.60 6.14 -4.41
C ASP A 144 -4.41 4.94 -3.97
N ARG A 145 -4.68 3.99 -4.88
CA ARG A 145 -5.51 2.82 -4.57
C ARG A 145 -4.66 1.62 -4.14
N ASN A 146 -5.24 0.72 -3.36
CA ASN A 146 -4.64 -0.56 -2.97
C ASN A 146 -3.26 -0.43 -2.29
N GLN A 147 -3.12 0.54 -1.39
CA GLN A 147 -1.90 0.81 -0.65
C GLN A 147 -1.69 -0.18 0.49
N GLY A 148 -0.45 -0.62 0.65
CA GLY A 148 0.01 -1.46 1.75
C GLY A 148 -0.60 -2.87 1.79
N PRO A 149 -0.31 -3.65 2.85
CA PRO A 149 -0.82 -5.02 3.04
C PRO A 149 -2.35 -5.10 3.16
N ALA A 150 -2.99 -4.01 3.58
CA ALA A 150 -4.44 -3.91 3.71
C ALA A 150 -5.17 -3.42 2.45
N ALA A 151 -4.44 -3.17 1.36
CA ALA A 151 -5.00 -2.72 0.08
C ALA A 151 -5.96 -1.52 0.25
N LEU A 152 -5.59 -0.56 1.11
CA LEU A 152 -6.43 0.59 1.44
C LEU A 152 -6.32 1.67 0.36
N ASN A 153 -7.38 2.44 0.16
CA ASN A 153 -7.27 3.69 -0.58
C ASN A 153 -6.59 4.74 0.31
N GLN A 154 -5.66 5.50 -0.27
CA GLN A 154 -4.97 6.60 0.37
C GLN A 154 -5.33 7.91 -0.32
N TYR A 155 -5.78 8.87 0.48
CA TYR A 155 -6.20 10.18 0.03
C TYR A 155 -5.18 11.24 0.46
N TRP A 156 -4.69 12.02 -0.50
CA TRP A 156 -3.90 13.20 -0.22
C TRP A 156 -4.79 14.43 -0.28
N VAL A 157 -4.89 15.12 0.84
CA VAL A 157 -5.88 16.17 1.03
C VAL A 157 -5.19 17.48 1.29
N TYR A 158 -5.44 18.43 0.41
CA TYR A 158 -5.05 19.81 0.60
C TYR A 158 -6.13 20.57 1.37
N THR A 159 -5.71 21.30 2.39
CA THR A 159 -6.53 22.32 3.05
C THR A 159 -5.75 23.62 3.14
N ARG A 160 -6.45 24.74 3.26
CA ARG A 160 -5.79 26.04 3.48
C ARG A 160 -5.04 26.01 4.80
N LYS A 161 -4.11 26.97 4.96
CA LYS A 161 -3.29 27.09 6.17
C LYS A 161 -4.16 27.03 7.43
N ILE A 162 -3.78 26.12 8.32
CA ILE A 162 -4.42 25.86 9.60
C ILE A 162 -3.66 26.58 10.72
N ASP A 163 -4.38 27.05 11.73
CA ASP A 163 -3.79 27.60 12.94
C ASP A 163 -3.51 26.48 13.96
N TYR A 164 -2.22 26.19 14.18
CA TYR A 164 -1.76 25.19 15.12
C TYR A 164 -1.69 25.68 16.58
N SER A 165 -1.93 26.96 16.84
CA SER A 165 -1.83 27.54 18.19
C SER A 165 -2.96 27.11 19.12
N THR A 166 -4.04 26.57 18.57
CA THR A 166 -5.20 26.08 19.31
C THR A 166 -5.45 24.60 19.02
N VAL A 167 -6.28 23.93 19.81
CA VAL A 167 -6.68 22.53 19.52
C VAL A 167 -7.73 22.42 18.42
N ALA A 168 -8.34 23.54 18.01
CA ALA A 168 -9.44 23.57 17.05
C ALA A 168 -9.06 23.00 15.68
N TYR A 169 -7.78 23.01 15.30
CA TYR A 169 -7.35 22.37 14.06
C TYR A 169 -7.59 20.87 14.04
N LYS A 170 -7.53 20.21 15.20
CA LYS A 170 -7.75 18.76 15.27
C LYS A 170 -9.19 18.43 14.94
N ASP A 171 -10.13 19.23 15.45
CA ASP A 171 -11.55 19.07 15.14
C ASP A 171 -11.81 19.33 13.65
N GLN A 172 -11.17 20.36 13.08
CA GLN A 172 -11.20 20.62 11.63
C GLN A 172 -10.71 19.44 10.79
N VAL A 173 -9.57 18.86 11.16
CA VAL A 173 -9.01 17.69 10.46
C VAL A 173 -9.89 16.46 10.64
N LYS A 174 -10.42 16.21 11.83
CA LYS A 174 -11.35 15.11 12.09
C LYS A 174 -12.62 15.24 11.26
N MET A 175 -13.15 16.46 11.07
CA MET A 175 -14.27 16.70 10.16
C MET A 175 -13.92 16.33 8.72
N ILE A 176 -12.73 16.70 8.22
CA ILE A 176 -12.27 16.29 6.88
C ILE A 176 -12.18 14.77 6.75
N ILE A 177 -11.54 14.10 7.72
CA ILE A 177 -11.40 12.63 7.71
C ILE A 177 -12.78 11.95 7.77
N THR A 178 -13.71 12.49 8.56
CA THR A 178 -15.07 11.97 8.65
C THR A 178 -15.81 12.14 7.32
N ASP A 179 -15.69 13.28 6.65
CA ASP A 179 -16.27 13.49 5.30
C ASP A 179 -15.72 12.49 4.29
N ILE A 180 -14.40 12.24 4.32
CA ILE A 180 -13.78 11.22 3.47
C ILE A 180 -14.31 9.82 3.81
N ALA A 181 -14.53 9.50 5.10
CA ALA A 181 -15.17 8.25 5.49
C ALA A 181 -16.59 8.11 4.90
N HIS A 182 -17.36 9.21 4.85
CA HIS A 182 -18.67 9.23 4.20
C HIS A 182 -18.57 9.07 2.68
N ILE A 183 -17.60 9.71 2.03
CA ILE A 183 -17.36 9.59 0.58
C ILE A 183 -16.93 8.16 0.20
N GLU A 184 -16.01 7.58 0.98
CA GLU A 184 -15.47 6.23 0.78
C GLU A 184 -16.47 5.14 1.18
N GLY A 185 -17.38 5.42 2.12
CA GLY A 185 -18.34 4.46 2.66
C GLY A 185 -17.73 3.47 3.67
N THR A 186 -16.55 3.74 4.19
CA THR A 186 -15.86 2.96 5.23
C THR A 186 -14.92 3.87 6.01
N ASP A 187 -14.53 3.46 7.22
CA ASP A 187 -13.46 4.09 8.01
C ASP A 187 -12.08 3.48 7.75
N LYS A 188 -12.00 2.46 6.90
CA LYS A 188 -10.76 1.74 6.54
C LYS A 188 -10.11 2.35 5.31
N PHE A 189 -9.36 3.41 5.52
CA PHE A 189 -8.60 4.11 4.49
C PHE A 189 -7.41 4.84 5.12
N LEU A 190 -6.55 5.40 4.28
CA LEU A 190 -5.45 6.27 4.68
C LEU A 190 -5.75 7.71 4.25
N VAL A 191 -5.41 8.71 5.06
CA VAL A 191 -5.48 10.13 4.65
C VAL A 191 -4.24 10.85 5.10
N GLU A 192 -3.70 11.66 4.20
CA GLU A 192 -2.63 12.61 4.50
C GLU A 192 -3.17 14.03 4.30
N VAL A 193 -3.28 14.79 5.38
CA VAL A 193 -3.78 16.17 5.35
C VAL A 193 -2.59 17.12 5.33
N VAL A 194 -2.50 17.93 4.28
CA VAL A 194 -1.40 18.86 4.02
C VAL A 194 -1.92 20.26 3.74
N THR A 195 -1.11 21.28 4.03
CA THR A 195 -1.38 22.69 3.65
C THR A 195 -0.55 23.16 2.46
N ASP A 196 0.19 22.27 1.83
CA ASP A 196 1.00 22.51 0.65
C ASP A 196 0.83 21.31 -0.29
N LYS A 197 0.46 21.57 -1.55
CA LYS A 197 0.19 20.54 -2.55
C LYS A 197 1.47 19.84 -2.99
N GLU A 198 2.62 20.53 -2.99
CA GLU A 198 3.89 19.91 -3.37
C GLU A 198 4.25 18.75 -2.41
N ILE A 199 3.81 18.81 -1.14
CA ILE A 199 3.97 17.68 -0.22
C ILE A 199 3.20 16.46 -0.74
N ALA A 200 1.94 16.64 -1.14
CA ALA A 200 1.13 15.55 -1.66
C ALA A 200 1.74 14.96 -2.94
N GLU A 201 2.16 15.82 -3.86
CA GLU A 201 2.74 15.42 -5.15
C GLU A 201 4.10 14.72 -4.99
N ALA A 202 4.92 15.17 -4.04
CA ALA A 202 6.23 14.60 -3.77
C ALA A 202 6.19 13.34 -2.91
N GLU A 203 5.12 13.08 -2.16
CA GLU A 203 5.07 11.96 -1.22
C GLU A 203 4.05 10.89 -1.61
N SER A 204 3.17 11.19 -2.56
CA SER A 204 2.27 10.19 -3.15
C SER A 204 3.05 9.20 -4.03
N PRO A 205 2.84 7.89 -3.85
CA PRO A 205 3.41 6.87 -4.71
C PRO A 205 3.09 7.02 -6.19
N SER A 206 1.93 7.58 -6.57
CA SER A 206 1.54 7.69 -7.98
C SER A 206 2.12 8.92 -8.70
N THR A 207 2.54 9.96 -7.96
CA THR A 207 3.04 11.21 -8.54
C THR A 207 4.52 11.47 -8.27
N TYR A 208 5.15 10.72 -7.36
CA TYR A 208 6.55 10.94 -6.99
C TYR A 208 7.51 10.92 -8.19
N GLU A 209 7.35 9.97 -9.12
CA GLU A 209 8.22 9.90 -10.31
C GLU A 209 8.11 11.16 -11.17
N SER A 210 6.89 11.59 -11.51
CA SER A 210 6.68 12.83 -12.27
C SER A 210 7.15 14.07 -11.52
N PHE A 211 6.99 14.10 -10.20
CA PHE A 211 7.47 15.20 -9.36
C PHE A 211 9.00 15.31 -9.43
N ILE A 212 9.71 14.17 -9.41
CA ILE A 212 11.16 14.12 -9.56
C ILE A 212 11.60 14.51 -10.97
N GLU A 213 10.86 14.12 -12.01
CA GLU A 213 11.15 14.52 -13.39
C GLU A 213 11.00 16.04 -13.58
N GLU A 214 10.00 16.66 -12.95
CA GLU A 214 9.71 18.09 -13.06
C GLU A 214 10.65 18.95 -12.21
N HIS A 215 10.82 18.60 -10.93
CA HIS A 215 11.54 19.44 -9.96
C HIS A 215 12.99 18.99 -9.71
N GLY A 216 13.32 17.74 -10.06
CA GLY A 216 14.61 17.14 -9.82
C GLY A 216 14.77 16.55 -8.40
N MET A 217 15.52 15.45 -8.32
CA MET A 217 15.80 14.72 -7.07
C MET A 217 16.39 15.61 -5.96
N ASN A 218 17.23 16.59 -6.31
CA ASN A 218 17.81 17.51 -5.33
C ASN A 218 16.75 18.39 -4.66
N TYR A 219 15.71 18.81 -5.40
CA TYR A 219 14.62 19.60 -4.84
C TYR A 219 13.79 18.73 -3.89
N ALA A 220 13.40 17.54 -4.33
CA ALA A 220 12.66 16.60 -3.48
C ALA A 220 13.38 16.31 -2.17
N ILE A 221 14.68 16.01 -2.20
CA ILE A 221 15.43 15.65 -0.97
C ILE A 221 15.68 16.86 -0.05
N LYS A 222 15.85 18.07 -0.58
CA LYS A 222 16.28 19.23 0.23
C LYS A 222 15.13 20.16 0.62
N THR A 223 14.18 20.34 -0.28
CA THR A 223 13.11 21.35 -0.16
C THR A 223 11.86 20.75 0.48
N ILE A 224 11.39 19.60 -0.01
CA ILE A 224 10.14 18.98 0.47
C ILE A 224 10.18 18.69 1.97
N PRO A 225 11.27 18.19 2.58
CA PRO A 225 11.31 18.00 4.03
C PRO A 225 11.14 19.28 4.86
N GLN A 226 11.41 20.46 4.29
CA GLN A 226 11.10 21.73 4.96
C GLN A 226 9.62 22.09 4.84
N HIS A 227 9.03 21.80 3.67
CA HIS A 227 7.59 21.96 3.44
C HIS A 227 6.82 21.04 4.38
N GLU A 228 7.21 19.76 4.53
CA GLU A 228 6.58 18.78 5.41
C GLU A 228 6.51 19.25 6.88
N LYS A 229 7.59 19.81 7.42
CA LYS A 229 7.62 20.35 8.80
C LYS A 229 6.57 21.45 9.03
N ALA A 230 6.35 22.28 8.02
CA ALA A 230 5.41 23.39 8.11
C ALA A 230 3.98 22.95 7.77
N GLY A 231 3.84 22.12 6.73
CA GLY A 231 2.60 21.89 6.02
C GLY A 231 1.97 20.51 6.21
N TRP A 232 2.66 19.53 6.81
CA TRP A 232 2.01 18.26 7.14
C TRP A 232 1.18 18.39 8.41
N VAL A 233 -0.14 18.34 8.26
CA VAL A 233 -1.08 18.57 9.35
C VAL A 233 -1.31 17.29 10.14
N ALA A 234 -1.68 16.21 9.44
CA ALA A 234 -2.02 14.93 10.06
C ALA A 234 -1.92 13.77 9.07
N SER A 235 -1.72 12.58 9.62
CA SER A 235 -1.84 11.30 8.93
C SER A 235 -2.89 10.45 9.64
N TYR A 236 -3.92 10.00 8.95
CA TYR A 236 -4.90 9.04 9.46
C TYR A 236 -4.66 7.67 8.84
N SER A 237 -4.70 6.65 9.69
CA SER A 237 -4.68 5.24 9.29
C SER A 237 -5.86 4.53 9.94
N GLY A 238 -6.79 4.05 9.12
CA GLY A 238 -7.91 3.22 9.56
C GLY A 238 -7.86 1.83 8.94
N GLY A 239 -8.07 0.80 9.74
CA GLY A 239 -8.13 -0.59 9.27
C GLY A 239 -6.77 -1.29 9.12
N PHE A 240 -5.68 -0.69 9.61
CA PHE A 240 -4.34 -1.28 9.57
C PHE A 240 -3.65 -1.22 10.94
N ASP A 241 -3.37 -2.39 11.52
CA ASP A 241 -2.57 -2.49 12.74
C ASP A 241 -1.10 -2.51 12.35
N SER A 242 -0.38 -1.40 12.54
CA SER A 242 1.04 -1.35 12.15
C SER A 242 1.98 -2.04 13.13
N ASP A 243 1.51 -2.48 14.31
CA ASP A 243 2.33 -3.32 15.20
C ASP A 243 2.32 -4.77 14.70
N ALA A 244 1.16 -5.25 14.24
CA ALA A 244 1.01 -6.57 13.61
C ALA A 244 1.40 -6.59 12.12
N GLY A 245 1.37 -5.43 11.46
CA GLY A 245 1.67 -5.29 10.02
C GLY A 245 0.56 -5.84 9.11
N GLU A 246 -0.68 -5.89 9.60
CA GLU A 246 -1.79 -6.55 8.91
C GLU A 246 -3.11 -5.76 9.01
N PRO A 247 -4.10 -6.05 8.14
CA PRO A 247 -5.42 -5.44 8.23
C PRO A 247 -6.10 -5.82 9.55
N SER A 248 -6.78 -4.87 10.20
CA SER A 248 -7.40 -5.12 11.51
C SER A 248 -8.61 -4.23 11.76
N ASP A 249 -9.58 -4.76 12.49
CA ASP A 249 -10.76 -4.03 12.99
C ASP A 249 -10.61 -3.54 14.43
N SER A 250 -9.49 -3.86 15.08
CA SER A 250 -9.24 -3.47 16.46
C SER A 250 -9.13 -1.95 16.58
N VAL A 251 -9.42 -1.42 17.77
CA VAL A 251 -9.23 0.02 18.07
C VAL A 251 -7.80 0.50 17.81
N ASN A 252 -6.81 -0.40 17.87
CA ASN A 252 -5.41 -0.06 17.61
C ASN A 252 -5.11 0.19 16.13
N ALA A 253 -5.98 -0.29 15.24
CA ALA A 253 -5.88 -0.12 13.79
C ALA A 253 -6.41 1.24 13.30
N PHE A 254 -6.83 2.12 14.22
CA PHE A 254 -7.39 3.44 13.93
C PHE A 254 -6.63 4.51 14.71
N GLU A 255 -5.89 5.35 14.00
CA GLU A 255 -5.11 6.41 14.61
C GLU A 255 -4.96 7.64 13.72
N VAL A 256 -4.74 8.78 14.39
CA VAL A 256 -4.28 10.02 13.77
C VAL A 256 -2.91 10.36 14.34
N ILE A 257 -1.93 10.54 13.47
CA ILE A 257 -0.62 11.10 13.80
C ILE A 257 -0.68 12.59 13.48
N TRP A 258 -0.69 13.42 14.52
CA TRP A 258 -0.70 14.87 14.40
C TRP A 258 0.71 15.39 14.14
N ARG A 259 0.87 16.25 13.13
CA ARG A 259 2.12 16.97 12.84
C ARG A 259 3.35 16.03 12.77
N PRO A 260 3.34 14.99 11.93
CA PRO A 260 4.33 13.90 11.96
C PRO A 260 5.78 14.39 11.82
N TYR A 261 6.01 15.43 11.02
CA TYR A 261 7.35 16.00 10.80
C TYR A 261 7.71 17.18 11.71
N ALA A 262 6.85 17.53 12.68
CA ALA A 262 7.12 18.59 13.64
C ALA A 262 7.06 18.10 15.08
N THR A 263 5.90 18.22 15.73
CA THR A 263 5.70 17.91 17.15
C THR A 263 4.89 16.63 17.32
N SER A 264 5.27 15.59 16.56
CA SER A 264 4.48 14.38 16.36
C SER A 264 3.74 13.88 17.61
N LYS A 265 2.43 13.71 17.51
CA LYS A 265 1.59 13.16 18.56
C LYS A 265 0.60 12.16 17.98
N ILE A 266 0.57 10.96 18.53
CA ILE A 266 -0.39 9.92 18.12
C ILE A 266 -1.65 10.04 18.98
N GLU A 267 -2.79 9.85 18.34
CA GLU A 267 -4.11 9.76 18.97
C GLU A 267 -4.86 8.55 18.41
N LYS A 268 -5.32 7.64 19.28
CA LYS A 268 -6.24 6.58 18.87
C LYS A 268 -7.62 7.19 18.70
N TRP A 269 -8.10 7.18 17.46
CA TRP A 269 -9.37 7.79 17.09
C TRP A 269 -9.86 7.15 15.80
N ARG A 270 -11.18 6.94 15.74
CA ARG A 270 -11.90 6.33 14.62
C ARG A 270 -13.06 7.27 14.27
N PRO A 271 -13.25 7.67 13.00
CA PRO A 271 -14.44 8.41 12.60
C PRO A 271 -15.67 7.53 12.83
N GLU A 272 -16.80 8.15 13.16
CA GLU A 272 -18.06 7.41 13.24
C GLU A 272 -18.43 6.91 11.85
N ALA A 273 -18.20 5.62 11.59
CA ALA A 273 -18.64 4.98 10.36
C ALA A 273 -20.17 4.87 10.34
N MET A 274 -20.77 5.06 9.16
CA MET A 274 -22.21 4.92 9.00
C MET A 274 -22.66 3.49 9.36
N GLY A 275 -23.61 3.39 10.28
CA GLY A 275 -24.49 2.25 10.44
C GLY A 275 -25.67 2.30 9.48
#